data_AF-A0A452QGY0-F1
#
_entry.id   AF-A0A452QGY0-F1
#
_cell.length_a   1.000
_cell.length_b   1.000
_cell.length_c   1.000
_cell.angle_alpha   90.00
_cell.angle_beta   90.00
_cell.angle_gamma   90.00
#
_symmetry.space_group_name_H-M   'P 1'
#
loop_
_entity.id
_entity.type
_entity.pdbx_description
1 polymer ?
#
loop_
_entity_poly.entity_id
_entity_poly.type
_entity_poly.pdbx_seq_one_letter_code
_entity_poly.pdbx_strand_id
1 'polypeptide(L)'
;MYFFLYEEEFEAFFKEETPVTHLYFGRSVSKAVLGRIGLNCPRLVELVVCANGLQTLDTELICIAEHCKSLTALGLSECEVSCRAFIEFVRLCGKRLTQLSVMEDVLIPDDEYSLDKVHTEVSEHLGRMWFPDVLPVW
;
A
#
# COMPACT_ATOMS: atom_id res chain seq x y z
N MET A 1 13.24 -7.66 -15.45
CA MET A 1 13.17 -9.13 -15.37
C MET A 1 11.87 -9.46 -14.64
N TYR A 2 11.00 -10.27 -15.22
CA TYR A 2 9.72 -10.65 -14.61
C TYR A 2 9.86 -12.05 -14.03
N PHE A 3 9.50 -12.22 -12.75
CA PHE A 3 9.44 -13.51 -12.08
C PHE A 3 7.97 -13.83 -11.83
N PHE A 4 7.57 -15.06 -12.15
CA PHE A 4 6.25 -15.57 -11.83
C PHE A 4 6.42 -16.54 -10.68
N LEU A 5 5.87 -16.20 -9.51
CA LEU A 5 6.03 -16.94 -8.27
C LEU A 5 4.65 -17.26 -7.68
N TYR A 6 4.52 -18.43 -7.09
CA TYR A 6 3.40 -18.78 -6.21
C TYR A 6 3.60 -18.15 -4.83
N GLU A 7 2.51 -18.02 -4.06
CA GLU A 7 2.54 -17.31 -2.78
C GLU A 7 3.57 -17.89 -1.79
N GLU A 8 3.66 -19.23 -1.74
CA GLU A 8 4.60 -19.98 -0.91
C GLU A 8 6.08 -19.72 -1.27
N GLU A 9 6.34 -19.33 -2.52
CA GLU A 9 7.70 -19.09 -3.01
C GLU A 9 8.22 -17.70 -2.61
N PHE A 10 7.34 -16.76 -2.21
CA PHE A 10 7.76 -15.47 -1.68
C PHE A 10 8.47 -15.58 -0.33
N GLU A 11 8.34 -16.70 0.37
CA GLU A 11 8.97 -16.90 1.67
C GLU A 11 10.49 -16.80 1.63
N ALA A 12 11.14 -17.02 0.49
CA ALA A 12 12.58 -16.85 0.33
C ALA A 12 13.02 -15.38 0.12
N PHE A 13 12.12 -14.48 -0.24
CA PHE A 13 12.46 -13.13 -0.70
C PHE A 13 12.49 -12.10 0.42
N PHE A 14 13.18 -10.98 0.15
CA PHE A 14 13.26 -9.78 1.00
C PHE A 14 13.68 -10.06 2.45
N LYS A 15 14.51 -11.08 2.69
CA LYS A 15 15.03 -11.38 4.04
C LYS A 15 16.19 -10.48 4.46
N GLU A 16 16.84 -9.87 3.49
CA GLU A 16 17.99 -8.99 3.63
C GLU A 16 17.79 -7.77 2.74
N GLU A 17 18.60 -6.72 2.94
CA GLU A 17 18.52 -5.49 2.16
C GLU A 17 18.55 -5.80 0.65
N THR A 18 17.45 -5.51 -0.03
CA THR A 18 17.26 -5.84 -1.43
C THR A 18 17.10 -4.54 -2.21
N PRO A 19 17.91 -4.28 -3.26
CA PRO A 19 17.90 -3.02 -4.00
C PRO A 19 16.76 -2.93 -5.04
N VAL A 20 15.59 -3.50 -4.73
CA VAL A 20 14.41 -3.42 -5.60
C VAL A 20 13.82 -2.03 -5.58
N THR A 21 13.34 -1.59 -6.73
CA THR A 21 12.75 -0.27 -6.93
C THR A 21 11.28 -0.34 -7.31
N HIS A 22 10.84 -1.40 -8.00
CA HIS A 22 9.45 -1.55 -8.45
C HIS A 22 9.01 -2.97 -8.14
N LEU A 23 7.91 -3.11 -7.41
CA LEU A 23 7.31 -4.39 -7.06
C LEU A 23 5.85 -4.41 -7.50
N TYR A 24 5.48 -5.45 -8.22
CA TYR A 24 4.12 -5.70 -8.68
C TYR A 24 3.71 -7.11 -8.29
N PHE A 25 2.77 -7.22 -7.36
CA PHE A 25 2.15 -8.47 -6.95
C PHE A 25 0.83 -8.64 -7.67
N GLY A 26 0.89 -9.23 -8.87
CA GLY A 26 -0.30 -9.52 -9.70
C GLY A 26 -1.18 -10.67 -9.17
N ARG A 27 -0.86 -11.20 -7.99
CA ARG A 27 -1.56 -12.26 -7.26
C ARG A 27 -1.48 -11.91 -5.77
N SER A 28 -2.12 -12.73 -4.93
CA SER A 28 -2.02 -12.62 -3.47
C SER A 28 -0.56 -12.56 -3.01
N VAL A 29 -0.27 -11.61 -2.13
CA VAL A 29 0.99 -11.50 -1.39
C VAL A 29 0.66 -11.55 0.10
N SER A 30 1.49 -12.23 0.91
CA SER A 30 1.22 -12.34 2.33
C SER A 30 1.62 -11.08 3.11
N LYS A 31 0.95 -10.84 4.25
CA LYS A 31 1.30 -9.76 5.20
C LYS A 31 2.77 -9.82 5.63
N ALA A 32 3.31 -11.02 5.84
CA ALA A 32 4.71 -11.22 6.22
C ALA A 32 5.72 -10.79 5.14
N VAL A 33 5.38 -10.97 3.86
CA VAL A 33 6.20 -10.48 2.74
C VAL A 33 6.18 -8.95 2.70
N LEU A 34 5.01 -8.32 2.87
CA LEU A 34 4.90 -6.85 2.90
C LEU A 34 5.65 -6.23 4.08
N GLY A 35 5.59 -6.85 5.26
CA GLY A 35 6.39 -6.40 6.42
C GLY A 35 7.90 -6.47 6.16
N ARG A 36 8.37 -7.54 5.52
CA ARG A 36 9.77 -7.65 5.07
C ARG A 36 10.16 -6.60 4.05
N ILE A 37 9.27 -6.24 3.12
CA ILE A 37 9.53 -5.17 2.15
C ILE A 37 9.77 -3.85 2.88
N GLY A 38 8.93 -3.51 3.86
CA GLY A 38 9.13 -2.33 4.69
C GLY A 38 10.52 -2.28 5.33
N LEU A 39 10.99 -3.40 5.88
CA LEU A 39 12.28 -3.45 6.57
C LEU A 39 13.49 -3.48 5.62
N ASN A 40 13.35 -4.13 4.46
CA ASN A 40 14.50 -4.54 3.65
C ASN A 40 14.57 -3.90 2.26
N CYS A 41 13.61 -3.06 1.86
CA CYS A 41 13.58 -2.45 0.52
C CYS A 41 13.63 -0.91 0.58
N PRO A 42 14.73 -0.29 1.07
CA PRO A 42 14.79 1.18 1.26
C PRO A 42 14.74 1.98 -0.06
N ARG A 43 14.99 1.32 -1.19
CA ARG A 43 15.00 1.92 -2.54
C ARG A 43 13.68 1.77 -3.30
N LEU A 44 12.63 1.23 -2.65
CA LEU A 44 11.34 1.04 -3.28
C LEU A 44 10.75 2.39 -3.72
N VAL A 45 10.34 2.45 -4.99
CA VAL A 45 9.75 3.61 -5.69
C VAL A 45 8.28 3.36 -5.98
N GLU A 46 7.95 2.14 -6.39
CA GLU A 46 6.57 1.73 -6.70
C GLU A 46 6.25 0.37 -6.10
N LEU A 47 5.07 0.30 -5.48
CA LEU A 47 4.49 -0.92 -4.97
C LEU A 47 3.05 -1.05 -5.45
N VAL A 48 2.73 -2.18 -6.08
CA VAL A 48 1.36 -2.54 -6.44
C VAL A 48 1.03 -3.90 -5.87
N VAL A 49 -0.07 -3.96 -5.12
CA VAL A 49 -0.60 -5.17 -4.49
C VAL A 49 -2.03 -5.38 -5.00
N CYS A 50 -2.24 -6.45 -5.78
CA CYS A 50 -3.56 -6.75 -6.32
C CYS A 50 -4.47 -7.47 -5.34
N ALA A 51 -3.90 -8.21 -4.37
CA ALA A 51 -4.66 -8.90 -3.33
C ALA A 51 -3.78 -9.20 -2.10
N ASN A 52 -4.38 -9.22 -0.93
CA ASN A 52 -3.82 -9.72 0.33
C ASN A 52 -4.92 -10.47 1.11
N GLY A 53 -4.52 -11.41 1.98
CA GLY A 53 -5.47 -12.17 2.79
C GLY A 53 -6.34 -11.32 3.74
N LEU A 54 -7.08 -11.98 4.63
CA LEU A 54 -8.11 -11.37 5.49
C LEU A 54 -7.57 -10.49 6.63
N GLN A 55 -6.29 -10.12 6.63
CA GLN A 55 -5.69 -9.34 7.71
C GLN A 55 -5.42 -7.92 7.22
N THR A 56 -5.70 -6.94 8.08
CA THR A 56 -5.42 -5.55 7.73
C THR A 56 -3.91 -5.32 7.58
N LEU A 57 -3.54 -4.45 6.64
CA LEU A 57 -2.15 -4.14 6.27
C LEU A 57 -1.58 -2.88 6.97
N ASP A 58 -2.26 -2.40 8.00
CA ASP A 58 -1.95 -1.15 8.70
C ASP A 58 -0.47 -1.03 9.09
N THR A 59 0.05 -2.04 9.77
CA THR A 59 1.44 -2.06 10.27
C THR A 59 2.45 -2.12 9.14
N GLU A 60 2.16 -2.88 8.08
CA GLU A 60 3.07 -3.05 6.95
C GLU A 60 3.14 -1.77 6.12
N LEU A 61 2.01 -1.12 5.86
CA LEU A 61 1.99 0.16 5.14
C LEU A 61 2.74 1.24 5.92
N ILE A 62 2.49 1.38 7.22
CA ILE A 62 3.21 2.36 8.04
C ILE A 62 4.72 2.08 8.00
N CYS A 63 5.13 0.83 8.19
CA CYS A 63 6.54 0.44 8.13
C CYS A 63 7.17 0.78 6.76
N ILE A 64 6.45 0.52 5.66
CA ILE A 64 6.88 0.89 4.30
C ILE A 64 7.03 2.40 4.17
N ALA A 65 6.06 3.21 4.61
CA ALA A 65 6.16 4.68 4.55
C ALA A 65 7.35 5.22 5.35
N GLU A 66 7.63 4.62 6.51
CA GLU A 66 8.75 4.97 7.39
C GLU A 66 10.10 4.66 6.75
N HIS A 67 10.27 3.52 6.10
CA HIS A 67 11.60 3.04 5.65
C HIS A 67 11.85 3.26 4.16
N CYS A 68 10.84 3.11 3.30
CA CYS A 68 10.94 3.27 1.85
C CYS A 68 10.86 4.75 1.47
N LYS A 69 11.94 5.50 1.72
CA LYS A 69 11.91 6.97 1.55
C LYS A 69 11.74 7.45 0.10
N SER A 70 11.97 6.56 -0.86
CA SER A 70 11.85 6.82 -2.30
C SER A 70 10.47 6.48 -2.88
N LEU A 71 9.52 5.99 -2.07
CA LEU A 71 8.23 5.53 -2.56
C LEU A 71 7.39 6.69 -3.10
N THR A 72 7.09 6.66 -4.40
CA THR A 72 6.31 7.68 -5.11
C THR A 72 5.00 7.16 -5.69
N ALA A 73 4.80 5.84 -5.73
CA ALA A 73 3.62 5.21 -6.30
C ALA A 73 3.15 4.02 -5.44
N LEU A 74 1.85 3.99 -5.14
CA LEU A 74 1.18 2.88 -4.46
C LEU A 74 -0.12 2.51 -5.18
N GLY A 75 -0.30 1.21 -5.43
CA GLY A 75 -1.54 0.60 -5.91
C GLY A 75 -2.02 -0.48 -4.95
N LEU A 76 -3.26 -0.40 -4.46
CA LEU A 76 -3.88 -1.40 -3.59
C LEU A 76 -5.25 -1.84 -4.11
N SER A 77 -5.48 -3.14 -4.14
CA SER A 77 -6.75 -3.79 -4.48
C SER A 77 -6.89 -5.07 -3.66
N GLU A 78 -8.15 -5.52 -3.45
CA GLU A 78 -8.50 -6.78 -2.77
C GLU A 78 -7.68 -7.06 -1.48
N CYS A 79 -7.56 -6.05 -0.62
CA CYS A 79 -6.89 -6.12 0.68
C CYS A 79 -7.59 -5.18 1.66
N GLU A 80 -7.28 -5.25 2.96
CA GLU A 80 -7.91 -4.39 3.95
C GLU A 80 -6.91 -3.43 4.61
N VAL A 81 -7.28 -2.16 4.76
CA VAL A 81 -6.51 -1.15 5.49
C VAL A 81 -7.49 -0.27 6.27
N SER A 82 -7.24 -0.05 7.55
CA SER A 82 -8.07 0.91 8.30
C SER A 82 -7.89 2.32 7.76
N CYS A 83 -8.98 3.09 7.70
CA CYS A 83 -8.96 4.48 7.25
C CYS A 83 -7.91 5.31 8.00
N ARG A 84 -7.78 5.10 9.31
CA ARG A 84 -6.76 5.75 10.15
C ARG A 84 -5.34 5.41 9.72
N ALA A 85 -5.03 4.13 9.53
CA ALA A 85 -3.69 3.72 9.11
C ALA A 85 -3.37 4.22 7.69
N PHE A 86 -4.36 4.25 6.80
CA PHE A 86 -4.20 4.79 5.46
C PHE A 86 -3.89 6.29 5.47
N ILE A 87 -4.62 7.08 6.26
CA ILE A 87 -4.34 8.51 6.44
C ILE A 87 -2.92 8.72 7.00
N GLU A 88 -2.53 7.95 8.01
CA GLU A 88 -1.18 8.02 8.59
C GLU A 88 -0.09 7.66 7.57
N PHE A 89 -0.32 6.62 6.77
CA PHE A 89 0.55 6.24 5.66
C PHE A 89 0.74 7.41 4.67
N VAL A 90 -0.37 8.03 4.25
CA VAL A 90 -0.34 9.18 3.33
C VAL A 90 0.34 10.38 4.00
N ARG A 91 0.13 10.62 5.29
CA ARG A 91 0.80 11.69 6.05
C ARG A 91 2.31 11.51 6.08
N LEU A 92 2.79 10.28 6.30
CA LEU A 92 4.22 9.93 6.33
C LEU A 92 4.87 10.04 4.96
N CYS A 93 4.14 9.75 3.89
CA CYS A 93 4.64 9.92 2.52
C CYS A 93 4.55 11.37 2.05
N GLY A 94 3.44 12.03 2.33
CA GLY A 94 3.09 13.36 1.89
C GLY A 94 3.12 13.52 0.36
N LYS A 95 3.53 14.71 -0.07
CA LYS A 95 3.54 15.14 -1.48
C LYS A 95 4.45 14.31 -2.40
N ARG A 96 5.34 13.46 -1.85
CA ARG A 96 6.19 12.58 -2.68
C ARG A 96 5.39 11.48 -3.36
N LEU A 97 4.24 11.11 -2.80
CA LEU A 97 3.37 10.10 -3.36
C LEU A 97 2.63 10.73 -4.55
N THR A 98 3.16 10.54 -5.75
CA THR A 98 2.66 11.14 -7.00
C THR A 98 1.57 10.29 -7.66
N GLN A 99 1.57 8.97 -7.39
CA GLN A 99 0.54 8.04 -7.85
C GLN A 99 -0.01 7.29 -6.65
N LEU A 100 -1.34 7.30 -6.51
CA LEU A 100 -2.05 6.59 -5.45
C LEU A 100 -3.37 6.08 -6.03
N SER A 101 -3.45 4.78 -6.23
CA SER A 101 -4.64 4.07 -6.72
C SER A 101 -5.05 3.06 -5.66
N VAL A 102 -6.25 3.21 -5.13
CA VAL A 102 -6.76 2.36 -4.04
C VAL A 102 -8.24 2.16 -4.31
N MET A 103 -8.66 0.91 -4.45
CA MET A 103 -10.08 0.58 -4.57
C MET A 103 -10.84 0.96 -3.29
N GLU A 104 -12.07 1.44 -3.42
CA GLU A 104 -12.88 1.90 -2.27
C GLU A 104 -13.08 0.80 -1.21
N ASP A 105 -13.22 -0.45 -1.64
CA ASP A 105 -13.42 -1.62 -0.78
C ASP A 105 -12.18 -2.00 0.04
N VAL A 106 -11.01 -1.42 -0.26
CA VAL A 106 -9.79 -1.59 0.53
C VAL A 106 -9.85 -0.84 1.86
N LEU A 107 -10.59 0.26 1.90
CA LEU A 107 -10.62 1.17 3.04
C LEU A 107 -11.68 0.72 4.04
N ILE A 108 -11.25 0.38 5.25
CA ILE A 108 -12.12 -0.06 6.34
C ILE A 108 -12.40 1.13 7.27
N PRO A 109 -13.64 1.66 7.31
CA PRO A 109 -14.01 2.75 8.20
C PRO A 109 -13.88 2.37 9.67
N ASP A 110 -13.59 3.36 10.50
CA ASP A 110 -13.62 3.25 11.96
C ASP A 110 -14.53 4.34 12.57
N ASP A 111 -14.64 4.38 13.89
CA ASP A 111 -15.49 5.34 14.60
C ASP A 111 -15.09 6.82 14.34
N GLU A 112 -13.85 7.07 13.90
CA GLU A 112 -13.33 8.42 13.66
C GLU A 112 -13.47 8.83 12.18
N TYR A 113 -13.17 7.90 11.26
CA TYR A 113 -13.05 8.15 9.83
C TYR A 113 -14.02 7.30 9.00
N SER A 114 -15.00 7.97 8.39
CA SER A 114 -15.82 7.43 7.30
C SER A 114 -15.11 7.59 5.94
N LEU A 115 -15.54 6.83 4.93
CA LEU A 115 -15.02 6.96 3.55
C LEU A 115 -15.12 8.41 3.02
N ASP A 116 -16.21 9.11 3.35
CA ASP A 116 -16.40 10.52 3.00
C ASP A 116 -15.35 11.44 3.64
N LYS A 117 -14.80 11.11 4.81
CA LYS A 117 -13.74 11.93 5.44
C LYS A 117 -12.36 11.60 4.89
N VAL A 118 -12.11 10.34 4.54
CA VAL A 118 -10.79 9.86 4.09
C VAL A 118 -10.30 10.64 2.88
N HIS A 119 -11.14 10.86 1.87
CA HIS A 119 -10.69 11.56 0.66
C HIS A 119 -10.25 13.00 0.97
N THR A 120 -10.87 13.67 1.94
CA THR A 120 -10.50 15.05 2.34
C THR A 120 -9.13 15.06 3.01
N GLU A 121 -8.91 14.21 4.02
CA GLU A 121 -7.64 14.10 4.76
C GLU A 121 -6.48 13.69 3.83
N VAL A 122 -6.72 12.69 2.97
CA VAL A 122 -5.74 12.22 1.99
C VAL A 122 -5.41 13.31 0.99
N SER A 123 -6.41 14.04 0.49
CA SER A 123 -6.20 15.16 -0.44
C SER A 123 -5.35 16.28 0.19
N GLU A 124 -5.58 16.59 1.47
CA GLU A 124 -4.81 17.58 2.21
C GLU A 124 -3.33 17.19 2.30
N HIS A 125 -3.04 15.96 2.73
CA HIS A 125 -1.66 15.46 2.86
C HIS A 125 -0.93 15.32 1.51
N LEU A 126 -1.65 14.99 0.44
CA LEU A 126 -1.10 14.93 -0.92
C LEU A 126 -0.92 16.31 -1.57
N GLY A 127 -1.68 17.33 -1.11
CA GLY A 127 -1.73 18.65 -1.73
C GLY A 127 -2.39 18.67 -3.11
N ARG A 128 -3.23 17.67 -3.41
CA ARG A 128 -4.03 17.56 -4.63
C ARG A 128 -5.30 16.76 -4.34
N MET A 129 -6.34 16.96 -5.14
CA MET A 129 -7.55 16.15 -5.03
C MET A 129 -7.24 14.67 -5.28
N TRP A 130 -7.79 13.82 -4.42
CA TRP A 130 -7.69 12.38 -4.51
C TRP A 130 -9.03 11.74 -4.09
N PHE A 131 -9.38 10.65 -4.75
CA PHE A 131 -10.54 9.82 -4.45
C PHE A 131 -10.14 8.34 -4.63
N PRO A 132 -10.74 7.42 -3.85
CA PRO A 132 -10.58 6.01 -4.12
C PRO A 132 -11.20 5.64 -5.49
N ASP A 133 -10.66 4.59 -6.09
CA ASP A 133 -11.18 4.00 -7.32
C ASP A 133 -12.46 3.21 -7.01
N VAL A 134 -13.47 3.34 -7.86
CA VAL A 134 -14.77 2.67 -7.69
C VAL A 134 -15.07 1.81 -8.91
N LEU A 135 -15.48 0.57 -8.68
CA LEU A 135 -15.94 -0.30 -9.77
C LEU A 135 -17.38 0.07 -10.18
N PRO A 136 -17.66 0.15 -11.50
CA PRO A 136 -19.03 0.31 -11.97
C PRO A 136 -19.94 -0.83 -11.50
N VAL A 137 -21.14 -0.48 -11.04
CA VAL A 137 -22.14 -1.45 -10.56
C VAL A 137 -23.18 -1.85 -11.62
N TRP A 138 -22.89 -1.59 -12.90
CA TRP A 138 -23.82 -1.75 -14.03
C TRP A 138 -23.36 -2.78 -15.07
#